data_AF-A0A3M7EBT3-F1
#
_entry.id   AF-A0A3M7EBT3-F1
#
_cell.length_a   1.000
_cell.length_b   1.000
_cell.length_c   1.000
_cell.angle_alpha   90.00
_cell.angle_beta   90.00
_cell.angle_gamma   90.00
#
_symmetry.space_group_name_H-M   'P 1'
#
loop_
_entity.id
_entity.type
_entity.pdbx_description
1 polymer ?
#
loop_
_entity_poly.entity_id
_entity_poly.type
_entity_poly.pdbx_seq_one_letter_code
_entity_poly.pdbx_strand_id
1 'polypeptide(L)'
;MPPQDISVTYEMMPAGGFVLSQAKRLDQQPGLGRPFSHLACYFSNVPIVPSDREQPDRGQPETHDFAMATFSALFEHYLEYLTSPGVTLSLVLIVLPVLFGSYADTFSLKSVRSTRVPGCLRLGLKKQSNLEDQYHDEDAASGGKPKVKALFTYPVKSARGVELVASEVQRSGLKYDRMFTFAQLASQAKNAEQKGGAVSEVSHEWDHQWQSITQREIPRLALLETELWLPDPRNKPDIPPHIARGRSRLNPPSEQSRSRSRPRGDTLELERGRKDSGAPEVSSWVANGGCLIIRFPFEPDFNPFGLRTETITLRLPLMPTPQRRESKRYERDELFIRGDAALALNVSNEIDARDLQKLKYFLGVSNPLALFRIDEHRLRSVKSWIPLDAQYDDFKIAFADSFPIGMTGLASIRAIENQLPAESKVKGKLDARRFRANIYTTGIKAFEEDEWKQTAIGRRIGGSTSELFEEDAEYHVACRSTCSSLQNVDPSTGVKDKHEPYETLKRLRKAEKEAEPFVGVQLIPTFHLGIVKVGDEIGAWTVQDDA
;
A
#
# COMPACT_ATOMS: atom_id res chain seq x y z
N MET A 1 -54.33 19.60 23.27
CA MET A 1 -53.35 18.66 23.83
C MET A 1 -51.99 19.02 23.24
N PRO A 2 -50.98 19.28 24.08
CA PRO A 2 -49.65 19.69 23.64
C PRO A 2 -48.84 18.48 23.11
N PRO A 3 -47.73 18.73 22.39
CA PRO A 3 -46.86 17.68 21.87
C PRO A 3 -46.12 16.97 23.02
N GLN A 4 -45.94 15.66 22.89
CA GLN A 4 -45.17 14.84 23.83
C GLN A 4 -43.67 15.09 23.63
N ASP A 5 -43.04 15.60 24.69
CA ASP A 5 -41.59 15.62 24.88
C ASP A 5 -41.05 14.18 24.92
N ILE A 6 -40.24 13.81 23.94
CA ILE A 6 -39.36 12.63 24.05
C ILE A 6 -38.03 13.12 24.61
N SER A 7 -37.87 12.94 25.91
CA SER A 7 -36.61 13.07 26.62
C SER A 7 -35.71 11.87 26.26
N VAL A 8 -34.57 12.14 25.62
CA VAL A 8 -33.50 11.15 25.43
C VAL A 8 -32.50 11.34 26.57
N THR A 9 -32.59 10.47 27.56
CA THR A 9 -31.57 10.30 28.60
C THR A 9 -30.34 9.61 28.02
N TYR A 10 -29.18 10.27 28.08
CA TYR A 10 -27.89 9.65 27.82
C TYR A 10 -27.44 8.89 29.08
N GLU A 11 -27.42 7.56 29.00
CA GLU A 11 -26.80 6.71 30.02
C GLU A 11 -25.28 6.68 29.77
N MET A 12 -24.52 7.22 30.72
CA MET A 12 -23.06 7.18 30.73
C MET A 12 -22.59 5.78 31.13
N MET A 13 -21.88 5.07 30.25
CA MET A 13 -21.13 3.87 30.62
C MET A 13 -19.74 4.25 31.18
N PRO A 14 -19.29 3.61 32.28
CA PRO A 14 -18.04 3.99 32.94
C PRO A 14 -16.79 3.38 32.29
N ALA A 15 -15.70 4.12 32.41
CA ALA A 15 -14.35 3.78 31.96
C ALA A 15 -13.79 2.54 32.69
N GLY A 16 -13.40 1.52 31.93
CA GLY A 16 -12.66 0.35 32.42
C GLY A 16 -11.16 0.65 32.53
N GLY A 17 -10.67 0.73 33.77
CA GLY A 17 -9.25 0.82 34.08
C GLY A 17 -8.52 -0.52 33.93
N PHE A 18 -7.29 -0.48 33.43
CA PHE A 18 -6.36 -1.60 33.43
C PHE A 18 -5.77 -1.79 34.83
N VAL A 19 -6.00 -2.96 35.43
CA VAL A 19 -5.35 -3.41 36.66
C VAL A 19 -4.15 -4.28 36.30
N LEU A 20 -2.97 -3.87 36.75
CA LEU A 20 -1.75 -4.67 36.79
C LEU A 20 -1.97 -5.91 37.68
N SER A 21 -1.80 -7.11 37.13
CA SER A 21 -1.64 -8.32 37.94
C SER A 21 -0.18 -8.78 37.94
N GLN A 22 0.41 -8.74 39.13
CA GLN A 22 1.67 -9.40 39.45
C GLN A 22 1.46 -10.92 39.47
N ALA A 23 2.38 -11.68 38.87
CA ALA A 23 2.47 -13.12 39.07
C ALA A 23 3.64 -13.44 40.01
N LYS A 24 3.28 -14.03 41.15
CA LYS A 24 4.13 -14.44 42.27
C LYS A 24 4.57 -15.90 42.07
N ARG A 25 5.79 -16.20 42.53
CA ARG A 25 6.42 -17.53 42.66
C ARG A 25 5.50 -18.59 43.24
N LEU A 26 5.65 -19.83 42.77
CA LEU A 26 5.53 -21.05 43.56
C LEU A 26 6.48 -22.12 42.99
N ASP A 27 7.15 -22.80 43.92
CA ASP A 27 8.25 -23.75 43.75
C ASP A 27 7.80 -25.14 44.25
N GLN A 28 8.55 -26.20 43.88
CA GLN A 28 8.48 -27.64 44.28
C GLN A 28 7.59 -28.57 43.42
N GLN A 29 8.11 -29.40 42.48
CA GLN A 29 8.91 -30.67 42.53
C GLN A 29 8.04 -31.97 42.54
N PRO A 30 8.54 -33.18 42.15
CA PRO A 30 9.68 -33.59 41.28
C PRO A 30 9.35 -34.73 40.25
N GLY A 31 10.31 -35.11 39.40
CA GLY A 31 10.47 -36.53 38.98
C GLY A 31 10.70 -36.89 37.50
N LEU A 32 11.92 -37.40 37.24
CA LEU A 32 12.38 -38.36 36.21
C LEU A 32 12.55 -37.96 34.73
N GLY A 33 13.78 -38.17 34.22
CA GLY A 33 14.03 -38.65 32.85
C GLY A 33 15.15 -37.97 32.05
N ARG A 34 16.42 -38.24 32.38
CA ARG A 34 17.58 -38.04 31.47
C ARG A 34 17.59 -39.17 30.39
N PRO A 35 18.16 -39.00 29.18
CA PRO A 35 19.63 -39.06 29.05
C PRO A 35 20.33 -38.33 27.87
N PHE A 36 21.66 -38.35 27.96
CA PHE A 36 22.72 -38.19 26.95
C PHE A 36 23.26 -36.82 26.52
N SER A 37 24.46 -36.56 27.07
CA SER A 37 25.60 -35.77 26.61
C SER A 37 26.40 -36.46 25.49
N HIS A 38 26.96 -35.73 24.53
CA HIS A 38 28.23 -36.09 23.86
C HIS A 38 28.84 -34.94 23.02
N LEU A 39 30.19 -34.93 22.97
CA LEU A 39 31.19 -34.11 22.23
C LEU A 39 31.61 -32.75 22.86
N ALA A 40 32.73 -32.66 23.62
CA ALA A 40 34.18 -32.71 23.28
C ALA A 40 34.72 -31.29 23.00
N CYS A 41 35.57 -30.62 23.81
CA CYS A 41 36.93 -30.93 24.32
C CYS A 41 37.94 -31.33 23.23
N TYR A 42 38.76 -30.38 22.77
CA TYR A 42 40.17 -30.57 22.38
C TYR A 42 40.80 -29.18 22.13
N PHE A 43 41.73 -28.76 22.98
CA PHE A 43 43.01 -28.14 22.60
C PHE A 43 43.88 -28.08 23.87
N SER A 44 45.04 -28.73 23.77
CA SER A 44 45.98 -28.93 24.85
C SER A 44 47.34 -28.31 24.48
N ASN A 45 48.05 -27.92 25.54
CA ASN A 45 49.50 -27.99 25.72
C ASN A 45 50.40 -26.90 25.11
N VAL A 46 50.94 -26.06 26.02
CA VAL A 46 52.35 -25.63 26.01
C VAL A 46 52.87 -25.69 27.47
N PRO A 47 54.08 -26.22 27.74
CA PRO A 47 54.56 -26.54 29.09
C PRO A 47 55.31 -25.39 29.78
N ILE A 48 55.34 -25.40 31.11
CA ILE A 48 56.10 -24.48 31.97
C ILE A 48 57.17 -25.29 32.71
N VAL A 49 58.44 -24.82 32.66
CA VAL A 49 59.59 -25.31 33.45
C VAL A 49 60.01 -24.20 34.44
N PRO A 50 60.47 -24.52 35.67
CA PRO A 50 60.44 -23.59 36.82
C PRO A 50 61.81 -23.01 37.19
N SER A 51 61.84 -21.97 38.03
CA SER A 51 62.77 -21.76 39.19
C SER A 51 63.14 -20.28 39.44
N ASP A 52 62.86 -19.87 40.69
CA ASP A 52 63.59 -19.01 41.62
C ASP A 52 63.82 -17.48 41.46
N ARG A 53 63.37 -16.80 42.53
CA ARG A 53 63.87 -15.63 43.27
C ARG A 53 64.98 -14.75 42.66
N GLU A 54 64.71 -13.45 42.55
CA GLU A 54 65.29 -12.34 43.36
C GLU A 54 64.91 -10.97 42.73
N GLN A 55 64.58 -9.98 43.56
CA GLN A 55 64.71 -8.53 43.21
C GLN A 55 66.13 -8.11 43.63
N PRO A 56 66.83 -7.15 42.97
CA PRO A 56 66.33 -5.78 42.77
C PRO A 56 66.89 -4.94 41.59
N ASP A 57 66.30 -3.75 41.45
CA ASP A 57 66.80 -2.44 40.97
C ASP A 57 67.14 -2.15 39.49
N ARG A 58 66.59 -1.00 39.05
CA ARG A 58 66.96 -0.05 37.98
C ARG A 58 67.20 -0.51 36.52
N GLY A 59 66.31 -0.03 35.65
CA GLY A 59 66.59 0.30 34.25
C GLY A 59 65.44 0.01 33.28
N GLN A 60 64.65 1.01 32.91
CA GLN A 60 63.96 1.01 31.60
C GLN A 60 65.01 1.24 30.49
N PRO A 61 64.83 0.75 29.24
CA PRO A 61 63.57 0.74 28.49
C PRO A 61 63.28 -0.61 27.79
N GLU A 62 62.34 -0.62 26.82
CA GLU A 62 62.03 -1.69 25.84
C GLU A 62 60.75 -2.52 26.02
N THR A 63 59.65 -1.95 26.52
CA THR A 63 58.32 -2.59 26.39
C THR A 63 57.55 -2.15 25.14
N HIS A 64 57.83 -0.95 24.59
CA HIS A 64 57.14 -0.41 23.41
C HIS A 64 57.70 -0.96 22.09
N ASP A 65 59.03 -1.12 21.99
CA ASP A 65 59.68 -1.67 20.80
C ASP A 65 59.38 -3.16 20.63
N PHE A 66 59.26 -3.91 21.74
CA PHE A 66 58.88 -5.32 21.68
C PHE A 66 57.42 -5.53 21.24
N ALA A 67 56.49 -4.66 21.69
CA ALA A 67 55.08 -4.70 21.28
C ALA A 67 54.87 -4.28 19.82
N MET A 68 55.59 -3.25 19.35
CA MET A 68 55.55 -2.83 17.95
C MET A 68 56.24 -3.84 17.03
N ALA A 69 57.34 -4.44 17.45
CA ALA A 69 58.03 -5.49 16.69
C ALA A 69 57.18 -6.77 16.60
N THR A 70 56.49 -7.17 17.67
CA THR A 70 55.58 -8.32 17.64
C THR A 70 54.35 -8.04 16.78
N PHE A 71 53.78 -6.83 16.81
CA PHE A 71 52.68 -6.46 15.92
C PHE A 71 53.11 -6.43 14.44
N SER A 72 54.30 -5.88 14.17
CA SER A 72 54.88 -5.87 12.82
C SER A 72 55.16 -7.28 12.31
N ALA A 73 55.71 -8.17 13.14
CA ALA A 73 55.98 -9.56 12.76
C ALA A 73 54.69 -10.35 12.53
N LEU A 74 53.65 -10.11 13.33
CA LEU A 74 52.34 -10.72 13.11
C LEU A 74 51.71 -10.22 11.80
N PHE A 75 51.82 -8.92 11.53
CA PHE A 75 51.29 -8.30 10.31
C PHE A 75 52.00 -8.80 9.05
N GLU A 76 53.33 -8.91 9.07
CA GLU A 76 54.13 -9.53 8.01
C GLU A 76 53.73 -10.99 7.78
N HIS A 77 53.51 -11.76 8.86
CA HIS A 77 53.08 -13.15 8.73
C HIS A 77 51.67 -13.28 8.13
N TYR A 78 50.75 -12.38 8.48
CA TYR A 78 49.42 -12.33 7.86
C TYR A 78 49.47 -11.89 6.40
N LEU A 79 50.36 -10.96 6.04
CA LEU A 79 50.57 -10.54 4.65
C LEU A 79 51.16 -11.68 3.81
N GLU A 80 52.14 -12.41 4.34
CA GLU A 80 52.75 -13.56 3.66
C GLU A 80 51.74 -14.71 3.51
N TYR A 81 50.89 -14.93 4.53
CA TYR A 81 49.79 -15.90 4.47
C TYR A 81 48.71 -15.51 3.46
N LEU A 82 48.31 -14.23 3.42
CA LEU A 82 47.32 -13.71 2.47
C LEU A 82 47.85 -13.57 1.04
N THR A 83 49.17 -13.47 0.84
CA THR A 83 49.81 -13.45 -0.49
C THR A 83 50.22 -14.83 -1.00
N SER A 84 50.05 -15.88 -0.17
CA SER A 84 50.19 -17.26 -0.63
C SER A 84 49.28 -17.53 -1.84
N PRO A 85 49.81 -18.10 -2.94
CA PRO A 85 49.03 -18.38 -4.15
C PRO A 85 47.79 -19.26 -3.88
N GLY A 86 47.87 -20.17 -2.89
CA GLY A 86 46.74 -21.03 -2.53
C GLY A 86 45.64 -20.33 -1.76
N VAL A 87 46.01 -19.41 -0.85
CA VAL A 87 45.06 -18.64 -0.02
C VAL A 87 44.38 -17.57 -0.86
N THR A 88 45.14 -16.85 -1.69
CA THR A 88 44.59 -15.89 -2.66
C THR A 88 43.61 -16.55 -3.63
N LEU A 89 43.97 -17.70 -4.22
CA LEU A 89 43.07 -18.44 -5.10
C LEU A 89 41.80 -18.90 -4.39
N SER A 90 41.90 -19.37 -3.14
CA SER A 90 40.74 -19.79 -2.34
C SER A 90 39.83 -18.61 -1.98
N LEU A 91 40.41 -17.47 -1.59
CA LEU A 91 39.67 -16.22 -1.33
C LEU A 91 38.97 -15.73 -2.59
N VAL A 92 39.64 -15.74 -3.75
CA VAL A 92 39.03 -15.38 -5.03
C VAL A 92 37.90 -16.34 -5.40
N LEU A 93 38.08 -17.65 -5.24
CA LEU A 93 37.04 -18.64 -5.55
C LEU A 93 35.82 -18.59 -4.61
N ILE A 94 35.95 -18.01 -3.40
CA ILE A 94 34.83 -17.85 -2.47
C ILE A 94 34.19 -16.46 -2.58
N VAL A 95 35.00 -15.40 -2.59
CA VAL A 95 34.52 -14.02 -2.56
C VAL A 95 34.00 -13.57 -3.92
N LEU A 96 34.64 -13.98 -5.02
CA LEU A 96 34.29 -13.50 -6.35
C LEU A 96 32.92 -14.03 -6.82
N PRO A 97 32.51 -15.30 -6.55
CA PRO A 97 31.14 -15.75 -6.80
C PRO A 97 30.09 -15.06 -5.91
N VAL A 98 30.43 -14.71 -4.66
CA VAL A 98 29.52 -13.98 -3.76
C VAL A 98 29.33 -12.55 -4.23
N LEU A 99 30.41 -11.85 -4.61
CA LEU A 99 30.34 -10.50 -5.18
C LEU A 99 29.67 -10.50 -6.55
N PHE A 100 29.98 -11.46 -7.41
CA PHE A 100 29.34 -11.60 -8.72
C PHE A 100 27.85 -11.92 -8.57
N GLY A 101 27.48 -12.79 -7.64
CA GLY A 101 26.08 -13.10 -7.39
C GLY A 101 25.32 -11.92 -6.78
N SER A 102 25.89 -11.18 -5.82
CA SER A 102 25.29 -9.95 -5.28
C SER A 102 25.15 -8.86 -6.35
N TYR A 103 26.13 -8.72 -7.22
CA TYR A 103 26.07 -7.82 -8.38
C TYR A 103 25.02 -8.29 -9.41
N ALA A 104 24.98 -9.58 -9.72
CA ALA A 104 24.01 -10.16 -10.63
C ALA A 104 22.58 -10.06 -10.09
N ASP A 105 22.37 -10.19 -8.79
CA ASP A 105 21.06 -10.00 -8.14
C ASP A 105 20.61 -8.54 -8.16
N THR A 106 21.49 -7.60 -7.80
CA THR A 106 21.18 -6.17 -7.93
C THR A 106 20.91 -5.76 -9.39
N PHE A 107 21.56 -6.44 -10.36
CA PHE A 107 21.30 -6.25 -11.78
C PHE A 107 20.01 -6.95 -12.26
N SER A 108 19.70 -8.15 -11.75
CA SER A 108 18.51 -8.93 -12.06
C SER A 108 17.23 -8.29 -11.52
N LEU A 109 17.30 -7.71 -10.30
CA LEU A 109 16.25 -6.87 -9.72
C LEU A 109 15.97 -5.62 -10.57
N LYS A 110 16.97 -5.08 -11.29
CA LYS A 110 16.78 -4.00 -12.26
C LYS A 110 16.28 -4.50 -13.62
N SER A 111 16.61 -5.74 -14.00
CA SER A 111 16.15 -6.40 -15.23
C SER A 111 14.75 -7.02 -15.05
N VAL A 112 13.79 -6.25 -14.55
CA VAL A 112 12.37 -6.60 -14.72
C VAL A 112 12.06 -6.48 -16.21
N ARG A 113 12.07 -7.61 -16.93
CA ARG A 113 11.57 -7.67 -18.31
C ARG A 113 10.19 -7.01 -18.33
N SER A 114 10.02 -5.93 -19.10
CA SER A 114 8.73 -5.28 -19.37
C SER A 114 7.69 -6.37 -19.63
N THR A 115 6.81 -6.56 -18.65
CA THR A 115 5.75 -7.57 -18.74
C THR A 115 4.69 -7.00 -19.66
N ARG A 116 4.69 -7.39 -20.93
CA ARG A 116 3.65 -6.96 -21.86
C ARG A 116 2.38 -7.79 -21.65
N VAL A 117 1.29 -7.14 -21.26
CA VAL A 117 -0.05 -7.75 -21.23
C VAL A 117 -0.67 -7.65 -22.63
N PRO A 118 -0.98 -8.78 -23.31
CA PRO A 118 -1.57 -8.74 -24.64
C PRO A 118 -2.85 -7.91 -24.71
N GLY A 119 -2.95 -7.06 -25.73
CA GLY A 119 -4.11 -6.23 -26.00
C GLY A 119 -4.30 -5.04 -25.06
N CYS A 120 -3.47 -4.89 -24.03
CA CYS A 120 -3.58 -3.85 -23.01
C CYS A 120 -2.46 -2.80 -23.09
N LEU A 121 -2.73 -1.65 -22.46
CA LEU A 121 -1.84 -0.52 -22.24
C LEU A 121 -1.64 -0.34 -20.74
N ARG A 122 -0.38 -0.19 -20.31
CA ARG A 122 -0.06 0.13 -18.92
C ARG A 122 -0.53 1.55 -18.58
N LEU A 123 -1.31 1.68 -17.53
CA LEU A 123 -1.69 2.94 -16.90
C LEU A 123 -0.68 3.28 -15.79
N GLY A 124 -0.36 4.56 -15.68
CA GLY A 124 0.52 5.11 -14.65
C GLY A 124 1.72 5.88 -15.22
N LEU A 125 2.41 6.62 -14.35
CA LEU A 125 3.63 7.32 -14.73
C LEU A 125 4.75 6.34 -15.06
N LYS A 126 5.52 6.69 -16.09
CA LYS A 126 6.78 6.02 -16.44
C LYS A 126 8.01 6.84 -16.07
N LYS A 127 7.82 8.15 -15.98
CA LYS A 127 8.86 9.11 -15.62
C LYS A 127 8.95 9.18 -14.09
N GLN A 128 9.79 10.09 -13.61
CA GLN A 128 9.91 10.42 -12.21
C GLN A 128 8.55 10.83 -11.61
N SER A 129 8.38 10.56 -10.31
CA SER A 129 7.16 10.91 -9.59
C SER A 129 6.96 12.42 -9.55
N ASN A 130 5.72 12.91 -9.58
CA ASN A 130 5.45 14.32 -9.33
C ASN A 130 5.66 14.70 -7.86
N LEU A 131 5.93 13.72 -6.97
CA LEU A 131 6.26 13.95 -5.57
C LEU A 131 7.77 13.89 -5.30
N GLU A 132 8.62 13.86 -6.32
CA GLU A 132 10.07 13.85 -6.10
C GLU A 132 10.56 15.10 -5.35
N ASP A 133 10.01 16.26 -5.70
CA ASP A 133 10.35 17.57 -5.15
C ASP A 133 9.48 17.97 -3.95
N GLN A 134 8.74 17.02 -3.36
CA GLN A 134 7.76 17.28 -2.29
C GLN A 134 8.35 18.00 -1.06
N TYR A 135 9.65 17.84 -0.81
CA TYR A 135 10.38 18.41 0.32
C TYR A 135 10.73 19.90 0.13
N HIS A 136 10.62 20.44 -1.09
CA HIS A 136 10.96 21.82 -1.38
C HIS A 136 9.74 22.73 -1.23
N ASP A 137 9.97 23.93 -0.68
CA ASP A 137 8.90 24.90 -0.38
C ASP A 137 8.67 25.94 -1.50
N GLU A 138 9.23 25.71 -2.69
CA GLU A 138 9.20 26.70 -3.78
C GLU A 138 7.78 27.07 -4.23
N ASP A 139 6.82 26.15 -4.10
CA ASP A 139 5.42 26.41 -4.47
C ASP A 139 4.71 27.40 -3.52
N ALA A 140 5.09 27.47 -2.23
CA ALA A 140 4.43 28.33 -1.24
C ALA A 140 4.84 29.80 -1.36
N ALA A 141 6.05 30.06 -1.85
CA ALA A 141 6.59 31.42 -1.98
C ALA A 141 6.01 32.22 -3.16
N SER A 142 5.33 31.56 -4.12
CA SER A 142 4.97 32.19 -5.40
C SER A 142 3.57 32.80 -5.48
N GLY A 143 2.72 32.67 -4.45
CA GLY A 143 1.30 33.10 -4.56
C GLY A 143 0.55 32.40 -5.70
N GLY A 144 1.07 31.25 -6.16
CA GLY A 144 0.48 30.47 -7.24
C GLY A 144 -0.86 29.89 -6.82
N LYS A 145 -1.80 29.82 -7.76
CA LYS A 145 -3.11 29.24 -7.52
C LYS A 145 -3.01 27.77 -7.05
N PRO A 146 -3.91 27.32 -6.17
CA PRO A 146 -4.02 25.90 -5.78
C PRO A 146 -4.13 25.00 -7.01
N LYS A 147 -3.34 23.91 -7.04
CA LYS A 147 -3.33 22.97 -8.17
C LYS A 147 -3.08 21.53 -7.74
N VAL A 148 -3.50 20.58 -8.58
CA VAL A 148 -3.19 19.15 -8.41
C VAL A 148 -1.70 18.91 -8.69
N LYS A 149 -0.93 18.58 -7.65
CA LYS A 149 0.50 18.26 -7.75
C LYS A 149 0.73 16.81 -8.17
N ALA A 150 0.01 15.87 -7.57
CA ALA A 150 0.11 14.46 -7.90
C ALA A 150 -1.24 13.75 -7.74
N LEU A 151 -1.44 12.69 -8.51
CA LEU A 151 -2.67 11.91 -8.54
C LEU A 151 -2.35 10.43 -8.37
N PHE A 152 -3.01 9.75 -7.45
CA PHE A 152 -2.80 8.34 -7.13
C PHE A 152 -4.11 7.56 -7.10
N THR A 153 -4.08 6.38 -7.69
CA THR A 153 -5.08 5.33 -7.47
C THR A 153 -4.45 4.19 -6.69
N TYR A 154 -5.21 3.52 -5.83
CA TYR A 154 -4.76 2.38 -5.03
C TYR A 154 -5.56 1.15 -5.42
N PRO A 155 -5.22 0.43 -6.51
CA PRO A 155 -6.04 -0.67 -7.03
C PRO A 155 -6.35 -1.74 -6.00
N VAL A 156 -5.35 -2.03 -5.17
CA VAL A 156 -5.45 -2.92 -4.03
C VAL A 156 -5.39 -2.08 -2.75
N LYS A 157 -6.42 -2.19 -1.91
CA LYS A 157 -6.47 -1.58 -0.58
C LYS A 157 -5.19 -1.94 0.18
N SER A 158 -4.61 -0.95 0.87
CA SER A 158 -3.39 -1.10 1.68
C SER A 158 -2.09 -1.35 0.90
N ALA A 159 -2.14 -1.66 -0.39
CA ALA A 159 -0.94 -1.84 -1.21
C ALA A 159 -0.34 -0.51 -1.69
N ARG A 160 0.76 -0.59 -2.43
CA ARG A 160 1.38 0.57 -3.10
C ARG A 160 0.43 1.15 -4.16
N GLY A 161 0.33 2.48 -4.21
CA GLY A 161 -0.46 3.20 -5.20
C GLY A 161 0.23 3.30 -6.55
N VAL A 162 -0.58 3.49 -7.60
CA VAL A 162 -0.15 3.82 -8.95
C VAL A 162 -0.32 5.31 -9.15
N GLU A 163 0.77 6.01 -9.44
CA GLU A 163 0.71 7.44 -9.76
C GLU A 163 0.23 7.64 -11.20
N LEU A 164 -0.65 8.61 -11.41
CA LEU A 164 -1.38 8.87 -12.64
C LEU A 164 -1.13 10.30 -13.14
N VAL A 165 -1.22 10.53 -14.45
CA VAL A 165 -1.34 11.89 -15.02
C VAL A 165 -2.79 12.38 -14.98
N ALA A 166 -3.73 11.45 -15.13
CA ALA A 166 -5.16 11.72 -15.20
C ALA A 166 -5.94 10.50 -14.71
N SER A 167 -7.13 10.74 -14.17
CA SER A 167 -8.08 9.69 -13.79
C SER A 167 -9.49 10.09 -14.14
N GLU A 168 -10.27 9.12 -14.61
CA GLU A 168 -11.72 9.21 -14.59
C GLU A 168 -12.19 9.21 -13.13
N VAL A 169 -13.20 10.02 -12.85
CA VAL A 169 -13.86 10.17 -11.56
C VAL A 169 -15.30 9.76 -11.73
N GLN A 170 -15.73 8.83 -10.88
CA GLN A 170 -17.11 8.36 -10.78
C GLN A 170 -17.67 8.80 -9.43
N ARG A 171 -18.99 8.68 -9.22
CA ARG A 171 -19.58 8.92 -7.89
C ARG A 171 -18.91 8.11 -6.78
N SER A 172 -18.40 6.92 -7.11
CA SER A 172 -17.71 6.05 -6.16
C SER A 172 -16.22 6.32 -5.97
N GLY A 173 -15.69 7.36 -6.62
CA GLY A 173 -14.30 7.82 -6.48
C GLY A 173 -13.51 7.73 -7.77
N LEU A 174 -12.19 7.67 -7.66
CA LEU A 174 -11.33 7.47 -8.83
C LEU A 174 -11.53 6.07 -9.42
N LYS A 175 -11.57 5.98 -10.75
CA LYS A 175 -11.71 4.69 -11.42
C LYS A 175 -10.57 3.75 -11.02
N TYR A 176 -10.93 2.48 -10.77
CA TYR A 176 -10.05 1.42 -10.30
C TYR A 176 -9.49 1.59 -8.89
N ASP A 177 -9.86 2.63 -8.14
CA ASP A 177 -9.36 2.82 -6.78
C ASP A 177 -10.04 1.86 -5.79
N ARG A 178 -9.21 1.14 -5.03
CA ARG A 178 -9.58 0.21 -3.94
C ARG A 178 -10.63 -0.82 -4.36
N MET A 179 -10.51 -1.33 -5.58
CA MET A 179 -11.38 -2.38 -6.13
C MET A 179 -11.01 -3.79 -5.65
N PHE A 180 -9.78 -3.96 -5.17
CA PHE A 180 -9.26 -5.21 -4.64
C PHE A 180 -8.80 -5.05 -3.20
N THR A 181 -8.81 -6.13 -2.43
CA THR A 181 -8.23 -6.16 -1.08
C THR A 181 -7.82 -7.57 -0.71
N PHE A 182 -6.73 -7.71 0.03
CA PHE A 182 -6.41 -8.96 0.69
C PHE A 182 -7.23 -9.10 1.97
N ALA A 183 -7.54 -10.33 2.33
CA ALA A 183 -8.26 -10.65 3.55
C ALA A 183 -7.74 -11.94 4.17
N GLN A 184 -7.87 -12.03 5.48
CA GLN A 184 -7.60 -13.24 6.24
C GLN A 184 -8.89 -13.81 6.80
N LEU A 185 -8.98 -15.14 6.87
CA LEU A 185 -10.11 -15.80 7.52
C LEU A 185 -9.85 -15.81 9.04
N ALA A 186 -10.63 -15.02 9.78
CA ALA A 186 -10.59 -14.97 11.23
C ALA A 186 -11.65 -15.91 11.80
N SER A 187 -11.29 -16.66 12.85
CA SER A 187 -12.21 -17.54 13.56
C SER A 187 -12.53 -16.95 14.93
N GLN A 188 -13.81 -16.77 15.25
CA GLN A 188 -14.27 -16.38 16.58
C GLN A 188 -15.14 -17.49 17.16
N ALA A 189 -14.96 -17.80 18.44
CA ALA A 189 -15.87 -18.72 19.12
C ALA A 189 -17.25 -18.05 19.23
N LYS A 190 -18.33 -18.74 18.84
CA LYS A 190 -19.68 -18.22 19.05
C LYS A 190 -19.92 -18.11 20.55
N ASN A 191 -20.22 -16.93 21.07
CA ASN A 191 -20.68 -16.84 22.46
C ASN A 191 -22.04 -17.55 22.55
N ALA A 192 -22.16 -18.56 23.42
CA ALA A 192 -23.45 -19.16 23.73
C ALA A 192 -24.39 -18.06 24.23
N GLU A 193 -25.55 -17.89 23.58
CA GLU A 193 -26.55 -16.90 23.98
C GLU A 193 -26.87 -17.07 25.47
N GLN A 194 -26.65 -16.02 26.25
CA GLN A 194 -27.04 -15.98 27.67
C GLN A 194 -28.57 -15.98 27.78
N LYS A 195 -29.18 -17.16 27.86
CA LYS A 195 -30.48 -17.34 28.52
C LYS A 195 -30.24 -17.83 29.95
N GLY A 196 -30.13 -16.87 30.87
CA GLY A 196 -30.33 -17.10 32.31
C GLY A 196 -29.22 -17.84 33.06
N GLY A 197 -28.32 -17.07 33.68
CA GLY A 197 -27.84 -17.35 35.05
C GLY A 197 -27.12 -18.66 35.37
N ALA A 198 -26.63 -19.44 34.40
CA ALA A 198 -25.79 -20.59 34.65
C ALA A 198 -24.49 -20.54 33.82
N VAL A 199 -23.43 -21.11 34.39
CA VAL A 199 -22.03 -21.13 33.92
C VAL A 199 -21.93 -21.28 32.40
N SER A 200 -21.20 -20.35 31.75
CA SER A 200 -20.93 -20.38 30.31
C SER A 200 -20.27 -21.69 29.90
N GLU A 201 -21.02 -22.56 29.22
CA GLU A 201 -20.45 -23.64 28.43
C GLU A 201 -19.60 -23.04 27.30
N VAL A 202 -18.39 -23.55 27.12
CA VAL A 202 -17.51 -23.15 26.01
C VAL A 202 -18.15 -23.68 24.72
N SER A 203 -18.66 -22.78 23.89
CA SER A 203 -19.17 -23.15 22.57
C SER A 203 -18.06 -23.78 21.72
N HIS A 204 -18.34 -24.95 21.16
CA HIS A 204 -17.46 -25.63 20.19
C HIS A 204 -17.68 -25.15 18.75
N GLU A 205 -18.60 -24.22 18.53
CA GLU A 205 -18.95 -23.71 17.20
C GLU A 205 -18.18 -22.41 16.90
N TRP A 206 -17.39 -22.44 15.82
CA TRP A 206 -16.58 -21.31 15.39
C TRP A 206 -17.28 -20.58 14.24
N ASP A 207 -17.36 -19.26 14.34
CA ASP A 207 -17.75 -18.41 13.22
C ASP A 207 -16.50 -17.97 12.45
N HIS A 208 -16.47 -18.26 11.16
CA HIS A 208 -15.36 -17.94 10.28
C HIS A 208 -15.74 -16.75 9.40
N GLN A 209 -15.04 -15.64 9.58
CA GLN A 209 -15.34 -14.40 8.87
C GLN A 209 -14.08 -13.87 8.17
N TRP A 210 -14.23 -13.50 6.90
CA TRP A 210 -13.17 -12.81 6.18
C TRP A 210 -13.02 -11.39 6.71
N GLN A 211 -11.80 -11.02 7.08
CA GLN A 211 -11.45 -9.67 7.53
C GLN A 211 -10.38 -9.09 6.63
N SER A 212 -10.61 -7.88 6.12
CA SER A 212 -9.62 -7.21 5.26
C SER A 212 -8.35 -6.91 6.04
N ILE A 213 -7.19 -7.24 5.48
CA ILE A 213 -5.91 -6.88 6.10
C ILE A 213 -5.50 -5.44 5.76
N THR A 214 -4.92 -4.74 6.72
CA THR A 214 -4.52 -3.34 6.55
C THR A 214 -3.02 -3.16 6.58
N GLN A 215 -2.50 -2.13 5.92
CA GLN A 215 -1.07 -1.78 5.97
C GLN A 215 -0.66 -1.32 7.38
N ARG A 216 -1.61 -0.95 8.24
CA ARG A 216 -1.38 -0.65 9.66
C ARG A 216 -0.93 -1.90 10.41
N GLU A 217 -1.59 -3.03 10.14
CA GLU A 217 -1.33 -4.33 10.76
C GLU A 217 -0.17 -5.04 10.07
N ILE A 218 -0.10 -4.98 8.75
CA ILE A 218 0.91 -5.64 7.92
C ILE A 218 1.62 -4.60 7.03
N PRO A 219 2.69 -3.96 7.55
CA PRO A 219 3.44 -2.93 6.84
C PRO A 219 4.01 -3.39 5.49
N ARG A 220 4.33 -4.68 5.35
CA ARG A 220 4.86 -5.27 4.10
C ARG A 220 3.89 -5.16 2.91
N LEU A 221 2.61 -4.86 3.14
CA LEU A 221 1.68 -4.51 2.06
C LEU A 221 2.15 -3.28 1.26
N ALA A 222 2.92 -2.37 1.87
CA ALA A 222 3.56 -1.24 1.17
C ALA A 222 4.49 -1.66 0.02
N LEU A 223 5.07 -2.85 0.11
CA LEU A 223 6.03 -3.39 -0.84
C LEU A 223 5.37 -4.19 -1.97
N LEU A 224 4.03 -4.35 -1.94
CA LEU A 224 3.30 -4.92 -3.06
C LEU A 224 3.16 -3.87 -4.16
N GLU A 225 3.99 -3.98 -5.18
CA GLU A 225 3.92 -3.14 -6.36
C GLU A 225 2.67 -3.48 -7.17
N THR A 226 1.92 -2.46 -7.58
CA THR A 226 0.71 -2.64 -8.39
C THR A 226 0.89 -1.99 -9.76
N GLU A 227 0.39 -2.64 -10.81
CA GLU A 227 0.27 -2.07 -12.14
C GLU A 227 -1.12 -2.31 -12.70
N LEU A 228 -1.68 -1.29 -13.33
CA LEU A 228 -2.94 -1.38 -14.05
C LEU A 228 -2.67 -1.47 -15.55
N TRP A 229 -3.23 -2.47 -16.21
CA TRP A 229 -3.16 -2.66 -17.66
C TRP A 229 -4.57 -2.65 -18.25
N LEU A 230 -4.92 -1.59 -18.98
CA LEU A 230 -6.26 -1.38 -19.53
C LEU A 230 -6.34 -1.82 -21.00
N PRO A 231 -7.49 -2.31 -21.50
CA PRO A 231 -7.66 -2.61 -22.92
C PRO A 231 -7.25 -1.43 -23.83
N ASP A 232 -6.46 -1.68 -24.87
CA ASP A 232 -6.13 -0.65 -25.87
C ASP A 232 -7.41 -0.28 -26.63
N PRO A 233 -7.91 0.96 -26.55
CA PRO A 233 -9.16 1.35 -27.22
C PRO A 233 -9.10 1.21 -28.75
N ARG A 234 -7.89 1.10 -29.32
CA ARG A 234 -7.68 0.86 -30.77
C ARG A 234 -7.79 -0.62 -31.14
N ASN A 235 -7.64 -1.53 -30.19
CA ASN A 235 -7.91 -2.95 -30.38
C ASN A 235 -9.40 -3.19 -30.11
N LYS A 236 -10.25 -2.84 -31.08
CA LYS A 236 -11.66 -3.26 -31.01
C LYS A 236 -11.70 -4.79 -31.05
N PRO A 237 -12.43 -5.46 -30.14
CA PRO A 237 -12.73 -6.87 -30.32
C PRO A 237 -13.49 -7.04 -31.63
N ASP A 238 -13.13 -8.05 -32.43
CA ASP A 238 -13.92 -8.44 -33.59
C ASP A 238 -15.31 -8.85 -33.08
N ILE A 239 -16.30 -7.96 -33.22
CA ILE A 239 -17.67 -8.24 -32.79
C ILE A 239 -18.18 -9.40 -33.65
N PRO A 240 -18.58 -10.54 -33.06
CA PRO A 240 -19.17 -11.62 -33.82
C PRO A 240 -20.41 -11.13 -34.58
N PRO A 241 -20.60 -11.52 -35.86
CA PRO A 241 -21.66 -10.98 -36.72
C PRO A 241 -23.09 -11.20 -36.20
N HIS A 242 -23.29 -12.03 -35.18
CA HIS A 242 -24.60 -12.27 -34.58
C HIS A 242 -25.07 -11.16 -33.61
N ILE A 243 -24.17 -10.30 -33.10
CA ILE A 243 -24.53 -9.15 -32.25
C ILE A 243 -24.72 -7.86 -33.07
N ALA A 244 -24.17 -7.82 -34.30
CA ALA A 244 -24.20 -6.63 -35.16
C ALA A 244 -25.55 -6.34 -35.83
N ARG A 245 -26.58 -7.19 -35.68
CA ARG A 245 -27.88 -7.02 -36.35
C ARG A 245 -28.83 -5.98 -35.74
N GLY A 246 -28.39 -5.22 -34.73
CA GLY A 246 -29.23 -4.24 -34.04
C GLY A 246 -28.88 -2.76 -34.26
N ARG A 247 -27.83 -2.41 -35.02
CA ARG A 247 -27.47 -1.00 -35.24
C ARG A 247 -27.81 -0.58 -36.67
N SER A 248 -28.87 0.21 -36.76
CA SER A 248 -29.37 0.87 -37.97
C SER A 248 -28.22 1.45 -38.80
N ARG A 249 -28.23 1.12 -40.10
CA ARG A 249 -27.32 1.67 -41.11
C ARG A 249 -27.66 3.15 -41.29
N LEU A 250 -26.87 4.03 -40.71
CA LEU A 250 -26.69 5.38 -41.24
C LEU A 250 -25.35 5.38 -41.98
N ASN A 251 -25.43 5.33 -43.32
CA ASN A 251 -24.29 5.61 -44.17
C ASN A 251 -23.97 7.11 -44.07
N PRO A 252 -22.73 7.53 -43.76
CA PRO A 252 -22.35 8.91 -43.97
C PRO A 252 -22.05 9.13 -45.47
N PRO A 253 -22.38 10.30 -46.04
CA PRO A 253 -21.93 10.63 -47.38
C PRO A 253 -20.43 10.90 -47.35
N SER A 254 -19.76 10.40 -48.39
CA SER A 254 -18.37 10.64 -48.71
C SER A 254 -18.17 12.10 -49.12
N GLU A 255 -17.25 12.82 -48.48
CA GLU A 255 -16.48 13.86 -49.16
C GLU A 255 -15.14 14.14 -48.47
N GLN A 256 -14.16 14.45 -49.31
CA GLN A 256 -12.74 14.52 -49.00
C GLN A 256 -12.33 15.91 -48.48
N SER A 257 -11.40 15.94 -47.53
CA SER A 257 -10.07 16.56 -47.67
C SER A 257 -9.57 17.34 -46.44
N ARG A 258 -8.28 17.08 -46.13
CA ARG A 258 -7.25 17.98 -45.59
C ARG A 258 -7.48 18.65 -44.22
N SER A 259 -6.73 18.16 -43.21
CA SER A 259 -5.43 18.74 -42.82
C SER A 259 -4.98 18.13 -41.48
N ARG A 260 -3.75 17.60 -41.43
CA ARG A 260 -3.14 17.08 -40.19
C ARG A 260 -2.43 18.23 -39.48
N SER A 261 -3.12 18.91 -38.57
CA SER A 261 -2.48 19.65 -37.49
C SER A 261 -2.23 18.71 -36.33
N ARG A 262 -0.96 18.39 -36.06
CA ARG A 262 -0.55 17.75 -34.80
C ARG A 262 -0.59 18.81 -33.70
N PRO A 263 -1.35 18.64 -32.60
CA PRO A 263 -1.05 19.40 -31.40
C PRO A 263 0.19 18.79 -30.73
N ARG A 264 1.21 19.63 -30.51
CA ARG A 264 2.26 19.38 -29.52
C ARG A 264 1.57 19.46 -28.14
N GLY A 265 1.27 18.31 -27.57
CA GLY A 265 0.79 18.18 -26.20
C GLY A 265 1.48 16.96 -25.59
N ASP A 266 2.04 17.16 -24.39
CA ASP A 266 2.79 16.17 -23.61
C ASP A 266 1.95 14.88 -23.50
N THR A 267 2.28 13.89 -24.34
CA THR A 267 1.40 12.74 -24.55
C THR A 267 1.79 11.65 -23.56
N LEU A 268 0.80 11.14 -22.82
CA LEU A 268 0.86 9.89 -22.07
C LEU A 268 1.53 8.80 -22.92
N GLU A 269 2.81 8.52 -22.68
CA GLU A 269 3.50 7.45 -23.39
C GLU A 269 3.01 6.11 -22.85
N LEU A 270 2.10 5.45 -23.55
CA LEU A 270 1.51 4.16 -23.16
C LEU A 270 2.37 3.00 -23.70
N GLU A 271 2.80 2.04 -22.86
CA GLU A 271 3.43 0.81 -23.38
C GLU A 271 2.39 -0.07 -24.03
N ARG A 272 2.68 -0.55 -25.24
CA ARG A 272 1.78 -1.40 -26.00
C ARG A 272 2.09 -2.87 -25.79
N GLY A 273 1.08 -3.62 -25.34
CA GLY A 273 1.08 -5.07 -25.39
C GLY A 273 1.06 -5.63 -26.82
N ARG A 274 1.38 -6.93 -26.95
CA ARG A 274 1.20 -7.68 -28.22
C ARG A 274 -0.30 -7.72 -28.57
N LYS A 275 -0.68 -7.76 -29.85
CA LYS A 275 -2.10 -7.86 -30.27
C LYS A 275 -2.72 -9.16 -29.72
N ASP A 276 -3.89 -9.07 -29.07
CA ASP A 276 -4.61 -10.21 -28.45
C ASP A 276 -5.59 -10.90 -29.42
N SER A 277 -5.36 -10.78 -30.73
CA SER A 277 -6.30 -11.27 -31.75
C SER A 277 -6.31 -12.81 -31.76
N GLY A 278 -7.38 -13.40 -31.20
CA GLY A 278 -7.66 -14.83 -31.29
C GLY A 278 -7.70 -15.60 -29.96
N ALA A 279 -7.46 -14.96 -28.81
CA ALA A 279 -7.60 -15.63 -27.51
C ALA A 279 -9.08 -15.88 -27.16
N PRO A 280 -9.46 -17.06 -26.61
CA PRO A 280 -10.79 -17.29 -26.06
C PRO A 280 -11.17 -16.22 -25.03
N GLU A 281 -12.43 -15.79 -25.01
CA GLU A 281 -12.95 -14.70 -24.15
C GLU A 281 -12.60 -14.89 -22.66
N VAL A 282 -12.61 -16.12 -22.17
CA VAL A 282 -12.22 -16.49 -20.79
C VAL A 282 -10.75 -16.14 -20.50
N SER A 283 -9.87 -16.31 -21.47
CA SER A 283 -8.42 -16.10 -21.34
C SER A 283 -7.93 -14.71 -21.75
N SER A 284 -8.71 -13.99 -22.58
CA SER A 284 -8.36 -12.66 -23.07
C SER A 284 -8.39 -11.63 -21.94
N TRP A 285 -7.29 -10.89 -21.77
CA TRP A 285 -7.25 -9.78 -20.80
C TRP A 285 -8.14 -8.63 -21.24
N VAL A 286 -8.25 -8.38 -22.55
CA VAL A 286 -9.10 -7.34 -23.13
C VAL A 286 -10.57 -7.57 -22.78
N ALA A 287 -11.07 -8.80 -22.96
CA ALA A 287 -12.44 -9.16 -22.64
C ALA A 287 -12.76 -9.05 -21.14
N ASN A 288 -11.75 -9.26 -20.28
CA ASN A 288 -11.89 -9.21 -18.83
C ASN A 288 -11.53 -7.82 -18.24
N GLY A 289 -11.75 -6.76 -19.03
CA GLY A 289 -11.56 -5.36 -18.61
C GLY A 289 -10.11 -4.93 -18.37
N GLY A 290 -9.14 -5.77 -18.73
CA GLY A 290 -7.71 -5.56 -18.51
C GLY A 290 -7.12 -6.48 -17.43
N CYS A 291 -5.93 -6.11 -16.96
CA CYS A 291 -5.16 -6.89 -15.99
C CYS A 291 -4.63 -6.00 -14.87
N LEU A 292 -4.84 -6.42 -13.63
CA LEU A 292 -4.09 -5.96 -12.46
C LEU A 292 -2.88 -6.88 -12.28
N ILE A 293 -1.69 -6.30 -12.24
CA ILE A 293 -0.47 -7.02 -11.86
C ILE A 293 -0.08 -6.61 -10.44
N ILE A 294 0.25 -7.60 -9.61
CA ILE A 294 0.82 -7.39 -8.28
C ILE A 294 2.20 -8.07 -8.24
N ARG A 295 3.24 -7.35 -7.83
CA ARG A 295 4.59 -7.91 -7.67
C ARG A 295 5.13 -7.72 -6.26
N PHE A 296 5.94 -8.67 -5.84
CA PHE A 296 6.67 -8.61 -4.57
C PHE A 296 7.95 -9.43 -4.64
N PRO A 297 9.00 -9.01 -3.92
CA PRO A 297 10.22 -9.80 -3.79
C PRO A 297 9.97 -10.97 -2.82
N PHE A 298 10.46 -12.15 -3.19
CA PHE A 298 10.44 -13.34 -2.35
C PHE A 298 11.85 -13.88 -2.20
N GLU A 299 12.25 -14.10 -0.95
CA GLU A 299 13.53 -14.72 -0.59
C GLU A 299 13.25 -15.91 0.34
N PRO A 300 13.73 -17.12 0.02
CA PRO A 300 13.55 -18.29 0.88
C PRO A 300 14.47 -18.24 2.12
N ASP A 301 14.03 -18.83 3.24
CA ASP A 301 14.78 -18.87 4.51
C ASP A 301 16.21 -19.42 4.38
N PHE A 302 16.42 -20.37 3.47
CA PHE A 302 17.73 -20.94 3.18
C PHE A 302 18.29 -20.34 1.88
N ASN A 303 19.08 -19.29 2.03
CA ASN A 303 19.83 -18.66 0.94
C ASN A 303 21.32 -18.59 1.33
N PRO A 304 22.08 -19.70 1.24
CA PRO A 304 23.43 -19.82 1.80
C PRO A 304 24.45 -18.84 1.23
N PHE A 305 24.12 -18.15 0.15
CA PHE A 305 24.98 -17.17 -0.51
C PHE A 305 24.32 -15.79 -0.70
N GLY A 306 23.07 -15.59 -0.27
CA GLY A 306 22.36 -14.32 -0.48
C GLY A 306 22.02 -14.03 -1.95
N LEU A 307 21.86 -15.07 -2.79
CA LEU A 307 21.91 -14.95 -4.27
C LEU A 307 20.59 -15.18 -5.03
N ARG A 308 19.43 -15.23 -4.36
CA ARG A 308 18.15 -15.52 -5.05
C ARG A 308 16.97 -14.78 -4.46
N THR A 309 16.91 -13.46 -4.67
CA THR A 309 15.63 -12.74 -4.58
C THR A 309 14.85 -12.95 -5.88
N GLU A 310 13.79 -13.74 -5.83
CA GLU A 310 12.85 -13.91 -6.95
C GLU A 310 11.77 -12.83 -6.88
N THR A 311 11.36 -12.25 -8.02
CA THR A 311 10.17 -11.38 -8.06
C THR A 311 8.95 -12.19 -8.49
N ILE A 312 7.99 -12.36 -7.58
CA ILE A 312 6.72 -13.05 -7.86
C ILE A 312 5.76 -12.08 -8.54
N THR A 313 5.03 -12.54 -9.56
CA THR A 313 4.09 -11.73 -10.34
C THR A 313 2.72 -12.37 -10.40
N LEU A 314 1.76 -11.78 -9.71
CA LEU A 314 0.35 -12.18 -9.72
C LEU A 314 -0.39 -11.41 -10.82
N ARG A 315 -1.28 -12.06 -11.56
CA ARG A 315 -2.06 -11.44 -12.65
C ARG A 315 -3.54 -11.72 -12.45
N LEU A 316 -4.33 -10.66 -12.38
CA LEU A 316 -5.75 -10.71 -12.03
C LEU A 316 -6.58 -9.94 -13.06
N PRO A 317 -7.78 -10.39 -13.42
CA PRO A 317 -8.65 -9.64 -14.32
C PRO A 317 -9.21 -8.42 -13.59
N LEU A 318 -9.22 -7.25 -14.27
CA LEU A 318 -9.83 -6.05 -13.69
C LEU A 318 -11.35 -6.16 -13.60
N MET A 319 -11.99 -6.81 -14.58
CA MET A 319 -13.43 -7.01 -14.66
C MET A 319 -13.73 -8.39 -15.26
N PRO A 320 -13.77 -9.45 -14.43
CA PRO A 320 -13.94 -10.82 -14.91
C PRO A 320 -15.31 -11.04 -15.56
N THR A 321 -15.33 -11.64 -16.75
CA THR A 321 -16.59 -11.99 -17.44
C THR A 321 -17.35 -13.10 -16.71
N PRO A 322 -18.68 -13.24 -16.87
CA PRO A 322 -19.45 -14.37 -16.33
C PRO A 322 -18.80 -15.74 -16.59
N GLN A 323 -18.33 -15.97 -17.82
CA GLN A 323 -17.71 -17.22 -18.25
C GLN A 323 -16.38 -17.46 -17.52
N ARG A 324 -15.58 -16.41 -17.30
CA ARG A 324 -14.33 -16.55 -16.53
C ARG A 324 -14.62 -16.88 -15.08
N ARG A 325 -15.59 -16.19 -14.46
CA ARG A 325 -16.02 -16.45 -13.07
C ARG A 325 -16.44 -17.90 -12.87
N GLU A 326 -17.19 -18.46 -13.81
CA GLU A 326 -17.60 -19.87 -13.78
C GLU A 326 -16.40 -20.80 -13.97
N SER A 327 -15.56 -20.55 -14.99
CA SER A 327 -14.39 -21.39 -15.29
C SER A 327 -13.37 -21.46 -14.14
N LYS A 328 -13.21 -20.35 -13.42
CA LYS A 328 -12.29 -20.21 -12.28
C LYS A 328 -12.99 -20.39 -10.92
N ARG A 329 -14.29 -20.70 -10.93
CA ARG A 329 -15.12 -20.99 -9.75
C ARG A 329 -14.98 -19.90 -8.68
N TYR A 330 -15.28 -18.66 -9.05
CA TYR A 330 -15.28 -17.58 -8.07
C TYR A 330 -16.46 -17.72 -7.12
N GLU A 331 -16.18 -17.55 -5.84
CA GLU A 331 -17.19 -17.54 -4.79
C GLU A 331 -17.48 -16.09 -4.39
N ARG A 332 -18.69 -15.87 -3.89
CA ARG A 332 -19.08 -14.59 -3.29
C ARG A 332 -19.09 -14.78 -1.79
N ASP A 333 -18.24 -14.03 -1.09
CA ASP A 333 -18.17 -14.07 0.35
C ASP A 333 -18.43 -12.69 0.93
N GLU A 334 -18.95 -12.67 2.16
CA GLU A 334 -18.98 -11.45 2.96
C GLU A 334 -17.60 -11.18 3.56
N LEU A 335 -17.11 -9.98 3.30
CA LEU A 335 -15.83 -9.48 3.77
C LEU A 335 -16.07 -8.30 4.71
N PHE A 336 -15.54 -8.38 5.93
CA PHE A 336 -15.64 -7.29 6.89
C PHE A 336 -14.51 -6.27 6.74
N ILE A 337 -14.89 -4.99 6.68
CA ILE A 337 -14.00 -3.84 6.53
C ILE A 337 -14.40 -2.82 7.58
N ARG A 338 -13.57 -2.64 8.62
CA ARG A 338 -13.84 -1.70 9.72
C ARG A 338 -15.24 -1.90 10.36
N GLY A 339 -15.67 -3.16 10.48
CA GLY A 339 -16.97 -3.54 11.03
C GLY A 339 -18.15 -3.46 10.05
N ASP A 340 -17.89 -3.15 8.77
CA ASP A 340 -18.91 -3.10 7.73
C ASP A 340 -18.75 -4.28 6.76
N ALA A 341 -19.84 -5.01 6.51
CA ALA A 341 -19.83 -6.15 5.60
C ALA A 341 -19.89 -5.69 4.13
N ALA A 342 -19.02 -6.24 3.30
CA ALA A 342 -18.98 -6.02 1.86
C ALA A 342 -19.15 -7.36 1.15
N LEU A 343 -20.08 -7.46 0.21
CA LEU A 343 -20.14 -8.63 -0.65
C LEU A 343 -19.05 -8.53 -1.73
N ALA A 344 -18.17 -9.51 -1.79
CA ALA A 344 -17.02 -9.50 -2.68
C ALA A 344 -16.80 -10.84 -3.38
N LEU A 345 -16.17 -10.79 -4.55
CA LEU A 345 -15.77 -11.96 -5.31
C LEU A 345 -14.39 -12.43 -4.83
N ASN A 346 -14.29 -13.66 -4.37
CA ASN A 346 -13.03 -14.32 -4.08
C ASN A 346 -12.35 -14.70 -5.40
N VAL A 347 -11.26 -13.99 -5.72
CA VAL A 347 -10.50 -14.16 -6.96
C VAL A 347 -9.20 -14.94 -6.76
N SER A 348 -9.04 -15.59 -5.59
CA SER A 348 -7.82 -16.31 -5.23
C SER A 348 -7.48 -17.45 -6.20
N ASN A 349 -8.48 -18.03 -6.88
CA ASN A 349 -8.30 -19.08 -7.89
C ASN A 349 -7.61 -18.59 -9.19
N GLU A 350 -7.36 -17.29 -9.32
CA GLU A 350 -6.48 -16.74 -10.36
C GLU A 350 -5.00 -16.88 -10.03
N ILE A 351 -4.66 -17.10 -8.76
CA ILE A 351 -3.30 -17.16 -8.26
C ILE A 351 -2.89 -18.63 -8.12
N ASP A 352 -1.68 -18.97 -8.58
CA ASP A 352 -1.11 -20.30 -8.35
C ASP A 352 -0.94 -20.56 -6.85
N ALA A 353 -1.25 -21.77 -6.40
CA ALA A 353 -1.19 -22.13 -4.97
C ALA A 353 0.20 -21.89 -4.36
N ARG A 354 1.28 -22.10 -5.12
CA ARG A 354 2.66 -21.83 -4.68
C ARG A 354 2.89 -20.33 -4.51
N ASP A 355 2.43 -19.52 -5.44
CA ASP A 355 2.59 -18.06 -5.38
C ASP A 355 1.75 -17.45 -4.26
N LEU A 356 0.56 -18.01 -3.99
CA LEU A 356 -0.26 -17.62 -2.83
C LEU A 356 0.43 -17.97 -1.51
N GLN A 357 1.10 -19.12 -1.42
CA GLN A 357 1.91 -19.48 -0.25
C GLN A 357 3.12 -18.56 -0.08
N LYS A 358 3.83 -18.24 -1.17
CA LYS A 358 4.93 -17.26 -1.15
C LYS A 358 4.45 -15.88 -0.68
N LEU A 359 3.27 -15.44 -1.14
CA LEU A 359 2.66 -14.19 -0.69
C LEU A 359 2.32 -14.26 0.80
N LYS A 360 1.73 -15.35 1.27
CA LYS A 360 1.40 -15.56 2.68
C LYS A 360 2.64 -15.48 3.57
N TYR A 361 3.72 -16.17 3.18
CA TYR A 361 5.02 -16.09 3.85
C TYR A 361 5.58 -14.66 3.81
N PHE A 362 5.54 -14.01 2.64
CA PHE A 362 5.99 -12.63 2.48
C PHE A 362 5.20 -11.67 3.38
N LEU A 363 3.89 -11.83 3.54
CA LEU A 363 3.09 -10.96 4.40
C LEU A 363 3.21 -11.33 5.89
N GLY A 364 3.80 -12.48 6.23
CA GLY A 364 3.87 -12.97 7.60
C GLY A 364 2.51 -13.38 8.17
N VAL A 365 1.58 -13.82 7.32
CA VAL A 365 0.22 -14.20 7.73
C VAL A 365 0.16 -15.71 7.98
N SER A 366 -0.39 -16.12 9.12
CA SER A 366 -0.59 -17.54 9.46
C SER A 366 -1.97 -18.05 9.08
N ASN A 367 -2.98 -17.20 9.12
CA ASN A 367 -4.36 -17.51 8.75
C ASN A 367 -4.50 -17.81 7.24
N PRO A 368 -5.61 -18.43 6.80
CA PRO A 368 -5.95 -18.49 5.38
C PRO A 368 -5.98 -17.09 4.78
N LEU A 369 -5.32 -16.92 3.63
CA LEU A 369 -5.21 -15.64 2.92
C LEU A 369 -5.96 -15.76 1.60
N ALA A 370 -6.78 -14.76 1.29
CA ALA A 370 -7.49 -14.66 0.02
C ALA A 370 -7.38 -13.23 -0.53
N LEU A 371 -7.57 -13.13 -1.84
CA LEU A 371 -7.71 -11.86 -2.54
C LEU A 371 -9.15 -11.70 -3.03
N PHE A 372 -9.73 -10.56 -2.71
CA PHE A 372 -11.08 -10.21 -3.03
C PHE A 372 -11.13 -9.04 -4.02
N ARG A 373 -12.13 -9.09 -4.90
CA ARG A 373 -12.56 -7.98 -5.74
C ARG A 373 -13.97 -7.58 -5.34
N ILE A 374 -14.25 -6.29 -5.18
CA ILE A 374 -15.61 -5.82 -4.85
C ILE A 374 -16.60 -6.21 -5.95
N ASP A 375 -17.85 -6.51 -5.60
CA ASP A 375 -18.94 -6.60 -6.59
C ASP A 375 -19.44 -5.18 -6.93
N GLU A 376 -19.28 -4.72 -8.17
CA GLU A 376 -19.66 -3.36 -8.60
C GLU A 376 -21.16 -3.09 -8.50
N HIS A 377 -21.99 -4.15 -8.45
CA HIS A 377 -23.43 -4.00 -8.26
C HIS A 377 -23.81 -3.87 -6.78
N ARG A 378 -22.89 -4.16 -5.85
CA ARG A 378 -23.11 -4.10 -4.40
C ARG A 378 -22.00 -3.34 -3.70
N LEU A 379 -21.69 -2.15 -4.22
CA LEU A 379 -20.82 -1.20 -3.54
C LEU A 379 -21.44 -0.78 -2.19
N ARG A 380 -20.59 -0.42 -1.23
CA ARG A 380 -21.02 -0.03 0.12
C ARG A 380 -21.48 1.41 0.14
N SER A 381 -22.53 1.73 0.91
CA SER A 381 -23.01 3.11 1.06
C SER A 381 -22.09 3.93 1.97
N VAL A 382 -21.92 5.21 1.67
CA VAL A 382 -21.32 6.18 2.59
C VAL A 382 -22.31 6.43 3.73
N LYS A 383 -21.89 6.20 4.98
CA LYS A 383 -22.81 6.15 6.13
C LYS A 383 -23.07 7.51 6.79
N SER A 384 -22.24 8.52 6.53
CA SER A 384 -22.30 9.81 7.24
C SER A 384 -21.64 10.93 6.44
N TRP A 385 -21.91 12.18 6.83
CA TRP A 385 -21.29 13.39 6.25
C TRP A 385 -21.50 13.52 4.73
N ILE A 386 -22.71 13.17 4.28
CA ILE A 386 -23.17 13.39 2.91
C ILE A 386 -23.81 14.79 2.79
N PRO A 387 -23.92 15.36 1.58
CA PRO A 387 -24.68 16.58 1.35
C PRO A 387 -26.11 16.50 1.91
N LEU A 388 -26.59 17.57 2.54
CA LEU A 388 -27.89 17.64 3.23
C LEU A 388 -29.09 17.25 2.33
N ASP A 389 -29.02 17.62 1.05
CA ASP A 389 -30.11 17.39 0.08
C ASP A 389 -30.00 16.05 -0.67
N ALA A 390 -29.02 15.21 -0.32
CA ALA A 390 -28.75 13.96 -1.01
C ALA A 390 -29.16 12.73 -0.18
N GLN A 391 -29.54 11.64 -0.85
CA GLN A 391 -29.90 10.40 -0.17
C GLN A 391 -28.66 9.56 0.14
N TYR A 392 -28.65 8.87 1.27
CA TYR A 392 -27.53 8.00 1.68
C TYR A 392 -27.18 6.93 0.65
N ASP A 393 -28.15 6.47 -0.13
CA ASP A 393 -27.92 5.45 -1.15
C ASP A 393 -27.27 5.97 -2.44
N ASP A 394 -27.18 7.29 -2.62
CA ASP A 394 -26.62 7.90 -3.83
C ASP A 394 -25.09 7.80 -3.90
N PHE A 395 -24.42 7.68 -2.75
CA PHE A 395 -22.97 7.66 -2.65
C PHE A 395 -22.48 6.30 -2.22
N LYS A 396 -21.72 5.66 -3.11
CA LYS A 396 -21.19 4.33 -2.90
C LYS A 396 -19.67 4.34 -2.88
N ILE A 397 -19.05 3.38 -2.22
CA ILE A 397 -17.60 3.17 -2.18
C ILE A 397 -17.29 1.69 -2.32
N ALA A 398 -16.12 1.39 -2.88
CA ALA A 398 -15.57 0.04 -2.92
C ALA A 398 -14.96 -0.35 -1.56
N PHE A 399 -13.69 -0.78 -1.54
CA PHE A 399 -12.98 -1.10 -0.31
C PHE A 399 -12.30 0.12 0.36
N ALA A 400 -12.66 1.34 -0.03
CA ALA A 400 -12.26 2.55 0.68
C ALA A 400 -12.73 2.53 2.14
N ASP A 401 -12.03 3.20 3.05
CA ASP A 401 -12.38 3.14 4.48
C ASP A 401 -13.76 3.72 4.77
N SER A 402 -14.05 4.91 4.23
CA SER A 402 -15.29 5.64 4.53
C SER A 402 -15.74 6.59 3.41
N PHE A 403 -14.81 7.13 2.61
CA PHE A 403 -15.14 8.09 1.55
C PHE A 403 -14.42 7.77 0.24
N PRO A 404 -14.94 8.25 -0.91
CA PRO A 404 -14.42 7.93 -2.23
C PRO A 404 -12.99 8.40 -2.51
N ILE A 405 -12.65 9.64 -2.12
CA ILE A 405 -11.41 10.31 -2.54
C ILE A 405 -10.80 11.03 -1.34
N GLY A 406 -9.52 10.77 -1.06
CA GLY A 406 -8.74 11.55 -0.10
C GLY A 406 -7.90 12.62 -0.78
N MET A 407 -7.81 13.81 -0.19
CA MET A 407 -6.96 14.91 -0.65
C MET A 407 -6.05 15.43 0.48
N THR A 408 -4.82 15.81 0.16
CA THR A 408 -3.88 16.34 1.16
C THR A 408 -2.93 17.38 0.55
N GLY A 409 -2.73 18.50 1.26
CA GLY A 409 -1.76 19.53 0.88
C GLY A 409 -0.33 19.15 1.22
N LEU A 410 0.62 19.38 0.29
CA LEU A 410 2.04 19.21 0.57
C LEU A 410 2.55 20.20 1.63
N ALA A 411 2.02 21.43 1.66
CA ALA A 411 2.34 22.41 2.70
C ALA A 411 1.98 21.90 4.11
N SER A 412 0.83 21.24 4.26
CA SER A 412 0.38 20.61 5.51
C SER A 412 1.36 19.51 5.96
N ILE A 413 1.83 18.69 5.03
CA ILE A 413 2.79 17.61 5.30
C ILE A 413 4.15 18.18 5.73
N ARG A 414 4.65 19.23 5.05
CA ARG A 414 5.89 19.93 5.45
C ARG A 414 5.77 20.59 6.82
N ALA A 415 4.62 21.20 7.11
CA ALA A 415 4.36 21.79 8.43
C ALA A 415 4.42 20.74 9.56
N ILE A 416 3.92 19.52 9.31
CA ILE A 416 4.03 18.39 10.25
C ILE A 416 5.49 17.95 10.38
N GLU A 417 6.20 17.79 9.26
CA GLU A 417 7.60 17.38 9.25
C GLU A 417 8.49 18.32 10.08
N ASN A 418 8.29 19.63 9.95
CA ASN A 418 9.04 20.64 10.69
C ASN A 418 8.93 20.47 12.22
N GLN A 419 7.78 19.95 12.67
CA GLN A 419 7.47 19.74 14.08
C GLN A 419 7.90 18.35 14.60
N LEU A 420 8.43 17.47 13.75
CA LEU A 420 9.00 16.19 14.19
C LEU A 420 10.19 16.44 15.14
N PRO A 421 10.43 15.54 16.12
CA PRO A 421 11.61 15.61 16.98
C PRO A 421 12.91 15.60 16.17
N ALA A 422 13.95 16.30 16.64
CA ALA A 422 15.21 16.45 15.90
C ALA A 422 15.94 15.10 15.67
N GLU A 423 15.78 14.18 16.61
CA GLU A 423 16.30 12.81 16.61
C GLU A 423 15.47 11.83 15.75
N SER A 424 14.31 12.24 15.25
CA SER A 424 13.46 11.38 14.43
C SER A 424 14.14 11.04 13.10
N LYS A 425 14.24 9.74 12.80
CA LYS A 425 14.77 9.25 11.51
C LYS A 425 13.92 9.67 10.31
N VAL A 426 12.68 10.08 10.55
CA VAL A 426 11.71 10.51 9.54
C VAL A 426 11.86 12.00 9.22
N LYS A 427 12.52 12.79 10.09
CA LYS A 427 12.65 14.23 9.90
C LYS A 427 13.47 14.58 8.65
N GLY A 428 12.93 15.49 7.83
CA GLY A 428 13.49 15.88 6.53
C GLY A 428 13.34 14.82 5.44
N LYS A 429 12.59 13.75 5.69
CA LYS A 429 12.34 12.62 4.78
C LYS A 429 10.89 12.11 4.88
N LEU A 430 9.97 12.91 5.42
CA LEU A 430 8.57 12.52 5.59
C LEU A 430 7.87 12.42 4.23
N ASP A 431 7.79 11.21 3.71
CA ASP A 431 7.15 10.94 2.42
C ASP A 431 5.62 11.11 2.49
N ALA A 432 5.08 11.99 1.66
CA ALA A 432 3.65 12.28 1.54
C ALA A 432 2.80 11.05 1.22
N ARG A 433 3.37 10.03 0.58
CA ARG A 433 2.68 8.77 0.26
C ARG A 433 2.26 7.99 1.52
N ARG A 434 2.82 8.30 2.70
CA ARG A 434 2.39 7.77 4.00
C ARG A 434 0.95 8.10 4.35
N PHE A 435 0.44 9.22 3.85
CA PHE A 435 -0.95 9.69 4.08
C PHE A 435 -1.96 9.07 3.11
N ARG A 436 -1.48 8.42 2.04
CA ARG A 436 -2.28 7.66 1.07
C ARG A 436 -3.46 8.43 0.47
N ALA A 437 -3.28 9.74 0.25
CA ALA A 437 -4.25 10.55 -0.46
C ALA A 437 -4.33 10.11 -1.93
N ASN A 438 -5.48 10.35 -2.54
CA ASN A 438 -5.67 10.19 -3.97
C ASN A 438 -5.19 11.45 -4.71
N ILE A 439 -5.46 12.63 -4.15
CA ILE A 439 -5.07 13.92 -4.73
C ILE A 439 -4.08 14.61 -3.77
N TYR A 440 -2.89 14.93 -4.26
CA TYR A 440 -1.95 15.79 -3.55
C TYR A 440 -1.98 17.18 -4.16
N THR A 441 -2.07 18.21 -3.31
CA THR A 441 -2.21 19.59 -3.74
C THR A 441 -0.99 20.42 -3.37
N THR A 442 -0.76 21.47 -4.15
CA THR A 442 0.25 22.50 -3.88
C THR A 442 -0.35 23.88 -4.15
N GLY A 443 0.35 24.95 -3.77
CA GLY A 443 -0.16 26.33 -3.88
C GLY A 443 -1.21 26.71 -2.83
N ILE A 444 -1.32 25.95 -1.75
CA ILE A 444 -2.16 26.25 -0.58
C ILE A 444 -1.30 26.45 0.66
N LYS A 445 -1.79 27.22 1.63
CA LYS A 445 -1.14 27.32 2.94
C LYS A 445 -1.28 26.00 3.70
N ALA A 446 -0.40 25.77 4.66
CA ALA A 446 -0.49 24.59 5.51
C ALA A 446 -1.85 24.55 6.22
N PHE A 447 -2.54 23.42 6.07
CA PHE A 447 -3.85 23.10 6.64
C PHE A 447 -5.02 23.92 6.09
N GLU A 448 -4.84 24.70 5.03
CA GLU A 448 -5.91 25.48 4.41
C GLU A 448 -7.07 24.59 3.93
N GLU A 449 -6.76 23.36 3.50
CA GLU A 449 -7.76 22.40 3.05
C GLU A 449 -8.77 22.00 4.13
N ASP A 450 -8.45 22.16 5.42
CA ASP A 450 -9.33 21.81 6.54
C ASP A 450 -10.61 22.67 6.60
N GLU A 451 -10.56 23.87 6.02
CA GLU A 451 -11.64 24.86 6.08
C GLU A 451 -12.63 24.72 4.92
N TRP A 452 -12.24 24.02 3.85
CA TRP A 452 -13.05 23.88 2.64
C TRP A 452 -14.32 23.09 2.93
N LYS A 453 -15.44 23.56 2.38
CA LYS A 453 -16.75 22.86 2.42
C LYS A 453 -17.12 22.27 1.07
N GLN A 454 -16.68 22.94 0.02
CA GLN A 454 -16.76 22.49 -1.35
C GLN A 454 -15.44 22.80 -2.06
N THR A 455 -15.13 22.02 -3.07
CA THR A 455 -13.98 22.25 -3.95
C THR A 455 -14.31 21.81 -5.37
N ALA A 456 -13.72 22.44 -6.37
CA ALA A 456 -13.82 22.02 -7.76
C ALA A 456 -12.45 21.66 -8.30
N ILE A 457 -12.36 20.48 -8.92
CA ILE A 457 -11.11 19.91 -9.43
C ILE A 457 -11.38 19.18 -10.73
N GLY A 458 -10.76 19.62 -11.82
CA GLY A 458 -10.97 19.02 -13.13
C GLY A 458 -12.37 19.28 -13.70
N ARG A 459 -12.83 18.40 -14.59
CA ARG A 459 -14.05 18.62 -15.38
C ARG A 459 -15.06 17.48 -15.23
N ARG A 460 -16.32 17.81 -14.95
CA ARG A 460 -17.43 16.85 -15.03
C ARG A 460 -17.94 16.77 -16.46
N ILE A 461 -18.36 15.57 -16.85
CA ILE A 461 -18.96 15.30 -18.16
C ILE A 461 -20.42 14.96 -17.91
N GLY A 462 -21.32 15.78 -18.44
CA GLY A 462 -22.77 15.61 -18.32
C GLY A 462 -23.46 15.65 -19.69
N GLY A 463 -24.74 15.30 -19.69
CA GLY A 463 -25.61 15.41 -20.86
C GLY A 463 -26.10 14.07 -21.44
N SER A 464 -26.80 14.13 -22.57
CA SER A 464 -27.38 12.97 -23.26
C SER A 464 -26.42 12.39 -24.31
N THR A 465 -26.77 11.26 -24.93
CA THR A 465 -25.96 10.65 -26.00
C THR A 465 -25.72 11.57 -27.21
N SER A 466 -26.57 12.60 -27.37
CA SER A 466 -26.52 13.60 -28.45
C SER A 466 -25.95 14.96 -28.03
N GLU A 467 -25.89 15.27 -26.74
CA GLU A 467 -25.41 16.56 -26.22
C GLU A 467 -24.56 16.32 -24.98
N LEU A 468 -23.24 16.44 -25.12
CA LEU A 468 -22.28 16.38 -24.01
C LEU A 468 -21.89 17.80 -23.63
N PHE A 469 -21.88 18.10 -22.33
CA PHE A 469 -21.32 19.32 -21.79
C PHE A 469 -20.18 19.00 -20.81
N GLU A 470 -19.24 19.93 -20.72
CA GLU A 470 -18.13 19.89 -19.76
C GLU A 470 -18.20 21.10 -18.85
N GLU A 471 -18.22 20.88 -17.55
CA GLU A 471 -18.28 21.91 -16.50
C GLU A 471 -17.26 21.59 -15.40
N ASP A 472 -17.10 22.49 -14.43
CA ASP A 472 -16.23 22.22 -13.30
C ASP A 472 -16.79 21.05 -12.47
N ALA A 473 -15.90 20.11 -12.17
CA ALA A 473 -16.21 18.95 -11.34
C ALA A 473 -16.21 19.36 -9.87
N GLU A 474 -17.40 19.55 -9.31
CA GLU A 474 -17.58 19.91 -7.90
C GLU A 474 -17.56 18.68 -6.99
N TYR A 475 -16.98 18.89 -5.80
CA TYR A 475 -16.87 17.89 -4.76
C TYR A 475 -17.36 18.49 -3.44
N HIS A 476 -18.14 17.71 -2.70
CA HIS A 476 -18.44 18.00 -1.32
C HIS A 476 -17.25 17.58 -0.44
N VAL A 477 -16.76 18.49 0.40
CA VAL A 477 -15.74 18.18 1.40
C VAL A 477 -16.44 17.64 2.64
N ALA A 478 -16.44 16.32 2.79
CA ALA A 478 -17.23 15.63 3.80
C ALA A 478 -16.67 15.83 5.21
N CYS A 479 -15.38 15.52 5.40
CA CYS A 479 -14.71 15.64 6.68
C CYS A 479 -13.18 15.68 6.51
N ARG A 480 -12.49 15.91 7.63
CA ARG A 480 -11.03 15.81 7.69
C ARG A 480 -10.59 14.34 7.65
N SER A 481 -9.46 14.09 7.00
CA SER A 481 -8.90 12.75 6.83
C SER A 481 -8.22 12.29 8.12
N THR A 482 -8.85 11.35 8.82
CA THR A 482 -8.28 10.75 10.03
C THR A 482 -7.00 9.96 9.73
N CYS A 483 -6.02 10.11 10.62
CA CYS A 483 -4.73 9.45 10.59
C CYS A 483 -4.64 8.35 11.64
N SER A 484 -3.64 7.48 11.54
CA SER A 484 -3.42 6.37 12.45
C SER A 484 -1.95 5.96 12.52
N SER A 485 -1.63 4.83 13.15
CA SER A 485 -0.25 4.30 13.09
C SER A 485 0.15 3.78 11.69
N LEU A 486 -0.75 3.83 10.70
CA LEU A 486 -0.44 3.55 9.30
C LEU A 486 0.63 4.49 8.75
N GLN A 487 0.57 5.78 9.10
CA GLN A 487 1.46 6.82 8.61
C GLN A 487 2.93 6.56 9.01
N ASN A 488 3.15 5.74 10.02
CA ASN A 488 4.49 5.34 10.45
C ASN A 488 5.17 4.35 9.49
N VAL A 489 4.41 3.72 8.59
CA VAL A 489 4.94 2.79 7.59
C VAL A 489 5.63 3.55 6.47
N ASP A 490 6.90 3.28 6.25
CA ASP A 490 7.61 3.79 5.09
C ASP A 490 7.12 3.09 3.81
N PRO A 491 6.63 3.84 2.81
CA PRO A 491 6.06 3.25 1.60
C PRO A 491 7.11 2.60 0.68
N SER A 492 8.39 2.94 0.85
CA SER A 492 9.49 2.42 0.03
C SER A 492 10.14 1.18 0.66
N THR A 493 10.25 1.14 1.99
CA THR A 493 10.93 0.04 2.70
C THR A 493 9.97 -0.91 3.41
N GLY A 494 8.69 -0.54 3.59
CA GLY A 494 7.72 -1.30 4.38
C GLY A 494 8.05 -1.38 5.87
N VAL A 495 9.03 -0.60 6.35
CA VAL A 495 9.41 -0.54 7.76
C VAL A 495 8.49 0.43 8.49
N LYS A 496 7.89 -0.04 9.58
CA LYS A 496 7.03 0.77 10.45
C LYS A 496 7.85 1.40 11.56
N ASP A 497 7.92 2.73 11.57
CA ASP A 497 8.49 3.44 12.72
C ASP A 497 7.62 3.24 13.96
N LYS A 498 8.27 3.14 15.11
CA LYS A 498 7.58 2.84 16.37
C LYS A 498 6.64 3.97 16.80
N HIS A 499 6.97 5.21 16.50
CA HIS A 499 6.28 6.39 17.04
C HIS A 499 5.90 7.41 15.96
N GLU A 500 6.78 7.70 15.01
CA GLU A 500 6.63 8.84 14.10
C GLU A 500 6.12 8.45 12.70
N PRO A 501 5.35 9.33 12.03
CA PRO A 501 4.94 10.66 12.44
C PRO A 501 3.68 10.70 13.34
N TYR A 502 3.08 9.56 13.68
CA TYR A 502 1.77 9.53 14.33
C TYR A 502 1.73 10.15 15.73
N GLU A 503 2.79 10.04 16.55
CA GLU A 503 2.85 10.76 17.83
C GLU A 503 2.85 12.28 17.64
N THR A 504 3.64 12.78 16.70
CA THR A 504 3.63 14.21 16.34
C THR A 504 2.26 14.66 15.82
N LEU A 505 1.58 13.84 15.00
CA LEU A 505 0.22 14.11 14.57
C LEU A 505 -0.75 14.20 15.74
N LYS A 506 -0.69 13.27 16.71
CA LYS A 506 -1.54 13.32 17.91
C LYS A 506 -1.34 14.59 18.72
N ARG A 507 -0.10 15.06 18.85
CA ARG A 507 0.22 16.30 19.58
C ARG A 507 -0.30 17.55 18.89
N LEU A 508 -0.24 17.61 17.57
CA LEU A 508 -0.49 18.84 16.80
C LEU A 508 -1.91 18.93 16.21
N ARG A 509 -2.49 17.78 15.86
CA ARG A 509 -3.58 17.68 14.89
C ARG A 509 -4.72 16.79 15.37
N LYS A 510 -4.83 16.56 16.68
CA LYS A 510 -5.97 15.89 17.30
C LYS A 510 -6.92 16.95 17.87
N ALA A 511 -8.13 17.03 17.34
CA ALA A 511 -9.17 17.87 17.93
C ALA A 511 -9.62 17.28 19.28
N GLU A 512 -10.01 18.13 20.22
CA GLU A 512 -10.37 17.73 21.59
C GLU A 512 -11.47 16.65 21.63
N LYS A 513 -12.43 16.74 20.71
CA LYS A 513 -13.57 15.80 20.61
C LYS A 513 -13.32 14.60 19.70
N GLU A 514 -12.17 14.54 19.02
CA GLU A 514 -11.84 13.46 18.09
C GLU A 514 -10.85 12.47 18.72
N ALA A 515 -11.05 11.16 18.46
CA ALA A 515 -10.16 10.13 18.99
C ALA A 515 -8.79 10.10 18.30
N GLU A 516 -8.77 10.42 17.01
CA GLU A 516 -7.62 10.30 16.10
C GLU A 516 -7.21 11.67 15.56
N PRO A 517 -5.92 11.89 15.26
CA PRO A 517 -5.48 13.10 14.59
C PRO A 517 -5.91 13.11 13.11
N PHE A 518 -5.84 14.26 12.45
CA PHE A 518 -6.24 14.42 11.06
C PHE A 518 -5.28 15.27 10.20
N VAL A 519 -5.17 14.91 8.93
CA VAL A 519 -4.38 15.63 7.91
C VAL A 519 -5.03 15.45 6.55
N GLY A 520 -5.37 16.55 5.89
CA GLY A 520 -6.10 16.54 4.63
C GLY A 520 -7.60 16.34 4.82
N VAL A 521 -8.32 16.13 3.71
CA VAL A 521 -9.78 16.04 3.68
C VAL A 521 -10.27 14.88 2.82
N GLN A 522 -11.52 14.47 3.05
CA GLN A 522 -12.24 13.45 2.30
C GLN A 522 -13.29 14.11 1.41
N LEU A 523 -13.31 13.72 0.15
CA LEU A 523 -14.13 14.31 -0.90
C LEU A 523 -15.17 13.32 -1.41
N ILE A 524 -16.38 13.83 -1.66
CA ILE A 524 -17.48 13.12 -2.31
C ILE A 524 -17.78 13.81 -3.64
N PRO A 525 -17.60 13.13 -4.80
CA PRO A 525 -18.01 13.67 -6.08
C PRO A 525 -19.53 13.88 -6.14
N THR A 526 -19.99 15.08 -6.47
CA THR A 526 -21.44 15.39 -6.59
C THR A 526 -21.98 15.13 -8.00
N PHE A 527 -21.11 14.70 -8.92
CA PHE A 527 -21.42 14.41 -10.32
C PHE A 527 -21.24 12.92 -10.65
N HIS A 528 -21.78 12.46 -11.79
CA HIS A 528 -21.74 11.05 -12.20
C HIS A 528 -20.41 10.62 -12.82
N LEU A 529 -19.87 11.45 -13.72
CA LEU A 529 -18.66 11.19 -14.46
C LEU A 529 -17.84 12.47 -14.61
N GLY A 530 -16.53 12.37 -14.45
CA GLY A 530 -15.60 13.48 -14.65
C GLY A 530 -14.18 12.99 -14.88
N ILE A 531 -13.28 13.94 -15.09
CA ILE A 531 -11.86 13.70 -15.32
C ILE A 531 -11.08 14.72 -14.48
N VAL A 532 -10.11 14.21 -13.72
CA VAL A 532 -9.10 15.01 -13.02
C VAL A 532 -7.72 14.72 -13.60
N LYS A 533 -6.88 15.75 -13.69
CA LYS A 533 -5.51 15.68 -14.22
C LYS A 533 -4.53 16.38 -13.28
N VAL A 534 -3.28 15.94 -13.32
CA VAL A 534 -2.17 16.68 -12.72
C VAL A 534 -2.07 18.05 -13.40
N GLY A 535 -1.93 19.10 -12.58
CA GLY A 535 -1.89 20.49 -13.03
C GLY A 535 -3.25 21.18 -13.10
N ASP A 536 -4.37 20.47 -12.92
CA ASP A 536 -5.69 21.12 -12.83
C ASP A 536 -5.70 22.13 -11.66
N GLU A 537 -6.22 23.34 -11.92
CA GLU A 537 -6.46 24.33 -10.86
C GLU A 537 -7.55 23.81 -9.91
N ILE A 538 -7.43 24.18 -8.64
CA ILE A 538 -8.37 23.79 -7.59
C ILE A 538 -9.14 25.04 -7.18
N GLY A 539 -10.45 25.03 -7.43
CA GLY A 539 -11.39 25.96 -6.82
C GLY A 539 -11.72 25.50 -5.40
N ALA A 540 -11.80 26.41 -4.44
CA ALA A 540 -12.17 26.09 -3.07
C ALA A 540 -13.15 27.14 -2.53
N TRP A 541 -14.18 26.67 -1.83
CA TRP A 541 -15.18 27.51 -1.20
C TRP A 541 -15.29 27.17 0.28
N THR A 542 -15.00 28.17 1.11
CA THR A 542 -15.42 28.25 2.50
C THR A 542 -16.81 28.89 2.51
N VAL A 543 -17.78 28.37 3.25
CA VAL A 543 -19.11 29.02 3.29
C VAL A 543 -18.95 30.44 3.83
N GLN A 544 -19.10 31.44 2.96
CA GLN A 544 -20.09 32.52 3.00
C GLN A 544 -19.81 33.54 1.87
N ASP A 545 -20.51 33.42 0.73
CA ASP A 545 -20.71 34.48 -0.27
C ASP A 545 -21.95 34.14 -1.13
N ASP A 546 -23.09 33.89 -0.46
CA ASP A 546 -24.39 34.17 -1.06
C ASP A 546 -24.95 35.38 -0.29
N ALA A 547 -24.84 36.54 -0.93
CA ALA A 547 -25.49 37.79 -0.55
C ALA A 547 -26.90 37.86 -1.13
#